data_AF-A0A851I8Z6-F1
#
_entry.id   AF-A0A851I8Z6-F1
#
_cell.length_a   1.000
_cell.length_b   1.000
_cell.length_c   1.000
_cell.angle_alpha   90.00
_cell.angle_beta   90.00
_cell.angle_gamma   90.00
#
_symmetry.space_group_name_H-M   'P 1'
#
loop_
_entity.id
_entity.type
_entity.pdbx_description
1 polymer ?
#
loop_
_entity_poly.entity_id
_entity_poly.type
_entity_poly.pdbx_seq_one_letter_code
_entity_poly.pdbx_strand_id
1 'polypeptide(L)'
;MKKIRNLLLLTGLIVVIVSCSNENNMHLNKSDLNKNIAKNSETTGNGYLKSITYSNLTDEKTQKEVQEILKNSGINSQNLNLFFQSVNYYNKKTENKDLIKSGFVNSQNINPTYDEAEIQKLWDKNSSNFAGFNCRITAFTLMKDFITTKNSLLKSGEMLFMDMESLKNAPFKLFSETEKNKFVNLFSEIPTKAGKDVSIHVENVKNVWKERGVVFDKNSKISMISVFFHFNDEPEENILFIGHVGVLVPEEDGKLMFIEKLAFQQPYQVLKFNNRTELNDYLMNKYDTAWGQQTAKPFIMENDELLKGYRGNPNNNK
;
A
#
# COMPACT_ATOMS: atom_id res chain seq x y z
N MET A 1 23.60 -29.57 22.06
CA MET A 1 24.70 -30.46 21.62
C MET A 1 24.15 -31.56 20.73
N LYS A 2 24.44 -31.51 19.42
CA LYS A 2 25.04 -32.60 18.63
C LYS A 2 25.26 -32.11 17.20
N LYS A 3 26.53 -31.87 16.90
CA LYS A 3 27.08 -31.74 15.54
C LYS A 3 27.14 -33.14 14.94
N ILE A 4 26.87 -33.28 13.65
CA ILE A 4 27.46 -34.34 12.81
C ILE A 4 27.98 -33.66 11.54
N ARG A 5 29.28 -33.83 11.31
CA ARG A 5 30.07 -33.35 10.17
C ARG A 5 30.24 -34.49 9.16
N ASN A 6 30.11 -34.13 7.89
CA ASN A 6 30.86 -34.54 6.68
C ASN A 6 31.18 -36.03 6.42
N LEU A 7 30.97 -36.49 5.17
CA LEU A 7 32.07 -36.87 4.27
C LEU A 7 31.64 -36.99 2.78
N LEU A 8 32.57 -36.62 1.89
CA LEU A 8 32.56 -36.56 0.43
C LEU A 8 32.67 -37.92 -0.30
N LEU A 9 32.32 -37.95 -1.61
CA LEU A 9 33.14 -38.32 -2.81
C LEU A 9 32.19 -38.75 -3.96
N LEU A 10 31.99 -37.95 -5.03
CA LEU A 10 32.78 -37.78 -6.26
C LEU A 10 32.77 -38.98 -7.23
N THR A 11 32.02 -38.87 -8.35
CA THR A 11 32.43 -39.33 -9.70
C THR A 11 31.54 -38.66 -10.75
N GLY A 12 32.14 -38.02 -11.75
CA GLY A 12 31.45 -37.25 -12.78
C GLY A 12 31.07 -38.04 -14.03
N LEU A 13 30.27 -37.40 -14.88
CA LEU A 13 30.30 -37.61 -16.33
C LEU A 13 29.91 -36.31 -17.04
N ILE A 14 30.79 -35.88 -17.94
CA ILE A 14 30.67 -34.76 -18.86
C ILE A 14 29.68 -35.15 -19.97
N VAL A 15 28.68 -34.31 -20.24
CA VAL A 15 28.01 -34.27 -21.55
C VAL A 15 27.84 -32.82 -21.99
N VAL A 16 28.16 -32.62 -23.26
CA VAL A 16 28.42 -31.38 -23.97
C VAL A 16 27.13 -30.59 -24.27
N ILE A 17 27.29 -29.28 -24.09
CA ILE A 17 26.50 -28.11 -24.45
C ILE A 17 25.90 -28.17 -25.87
N VAL A 18 24.60 -27.90 -25.99
CA VAL A 18 24.04 -27.16 -27.13
C VAL A 18 23.16 -26.05 -26.57
N SER A 19 23.71 -24.85 -26.60
CA SER A 19 23.01 -23.61 -26.28
C SER A 19 22.23 -23.15 -27.51
N CYS A 20 20.93 -22.96 -27.37
CA CYS A 20 20.16 -22.02 -28.18
C CYS A 20 19.55 -20.99 -27.22
N SER A 21 20.40 -20.09 -26.73
CA SER A 21 19.98 -18.87 -26.07
C SER A 21 19.42 -17.90 -27.11
N ASN A 22 18.10 -17.72 -27.09
CA ASN A 22 17.44 -16.61 -27.77
C ASN A 22 17.64 -15.36 -26.89
N GLU A 23 18.66 -14.56 -27.19
CA GLU A 23 18.84 -13.23 -26.62
C GLU A 23 17.72 -12.32 -27.14
N ASN A 24 16.63 -12.21 -26.38
CA ASN A 24 15.79 -11.02 -26.48
C ASN A 24 16.50 -9.90 -25.72
N ASN A 25 17.36 -9.17 -26.45
CA ASN A 25 17.83 -7.85 -26.07
C ASN A 25 16.61 -6.90 -25.96
N MET A 26 15.97 -6.88 -24.79
CA MET A 26 15.12 -5.75 -24.40
C MET A 26 16.06 -4.57 -24.13
N HIS A 27 16.21 -3.74 -25.15
CA HIS A 27 16.97 -2.51 -25.10
C HIS A 27 16.42 -1.62 -23.98
N LEU A 28 17.17 -1.56 -22.87
CA LEU A 28 16.94 -0.67 -21.74
C LEU A 28 16.89 0.77 -22.22
N ASN A 29 15.75 1.45 -22.08
CA ASN A 29 15.71 2.90 -22.26
C ASN A 29 15.75 3.62 -20.92
N LYS A 30 16.92 3.55 -20.25
CA LYS A 30 17.27 4.34 -19.06
C LYS A 30 17.02 5.84 -19.27
N SER A 31 17.00 6.29 -20.53
CA SER A 31 16.70 7.66 -20.92
C SER A 31 15.25 8.07 -20.67
N ASP A 32 14.26 7.18 -20.80
CA ASP A 32 12.85 7.55 -20.60
C ASP A 32 12.49 7.69 -19.10
N LEU A 33 13.08 6.85 -18.25
CA LEU A 33 12.89 6.93 -16.80
C LEU A 33 13.61 8.14 -16.19
N ASN A 34 14.87 8.39 -16.60
CA ASN A 34 15.61 9.59 -16.18
C ASN A 34 14.99 10.87 -16.73
N LYS A 35 14.41 10.83 -17.93
CA LYS A 35 13.67 11.97 -18.51
C LYS A 35 12.35 12.22 -17.78
N ASN A 36 11.67 11.18 -17.29
CA ASN A 36 10.54 11.35 -16.38
C ASN A 36 10.97 11.98 -15.05
N ILE A 37 12.08 11.51 -14.43
CA ILE A 37 12.61 12.10 -13.19
C ILE A 37 13.03 13.56 -13.39
N ALA A 38 13.74 13.89 -14.47
CA ALA A 38 14.24 15.24 -14.75
C ALA A 38 13.13 16.23 -15.18
N LYS A 39 12.21 15.80 -16.06
CA LYS A 39 11.10 16.63 -16.56
C LYS A 39 10.02 16.87 -15.49
N ASN A 40 9.95 16.01 -14.48
CA ASN A 40 9.09 16.20 -13.30
C ASN A 40 9.60 17.28 -12.33
N SER A 41 10.86 17.75 -12.44
CA SER A 41 11.34 18.90 -11.67
C SER A 41 10.78 20.24 -12.16
N GLU A 42 10.33 20.30 -13.43
CA GLU A 42 9.89 21.53 -14.08
C GLU A 42 8.35 21.76 -14.00
N THR A 43 7.56 20.79 -13.52
CA THR A 43 6.08 20.85 -13.56
C THR A 43 5.35 20.71 -12.22
N THR A 44 6.05 20.75 -11.07
CA THR A 44 5.37 20.78 -9.76
C THR A 44 5.04 22.21 -9.35
N GLY A 45 3.78 22.47 -8.99
CA GLY A 45 3.36 23.72 -8.36
C GLY A 45 4.25 24.10 -7.17
N ASN A 46 4.41 25.41 -6.97
CA ASN A 46 5.53 26.11 -6.32
C ASN A 46 5.73 25.90 -4.79
N GLY A 47 5.46 24.71 -4.22
CA GLY A 47 5.77 24.44 -2.81
C GLY A 47 5.42 23.03 -2.32
N TYR A 48 6.04 22.63 -1.21
CA TYR A 48 5.70 21.41 -0.47
C TYR A 48 4.32 21.56 0.20
N LEU A 49 3.55 20.47 0.32
CA LEU A 49 2.23 20.47 0.95
C LEU A 49 2.27 21.08 2.37
N LYS A 50 1.38 22.05 2.64
CA LYS A 50 1.33 22.77 3.93
C LYS A 50 0.07 22.52 4.75
N SER A 51 -1.01 22.09 4.11
CA SER A 51 -2.30 21.84 4.76
C SER A 51 -3.00 20.69 4.09
N ILE A 52 -3.87 19.99 4.82
CA ILE A 52 -4.64 18.89 4.30
C ILE A 52 -6.12 19.03 4.63
N THR A 53 -6.98 18.79 3.65
CA THR A 53 -8.42 18.69 3.86
C THR A 53 -8.79 17.22 4.02
N TYR A 54 -9.41 16.86 5.15
CA TYR A 54 -9.75 15.47 5.44
C TYR A 54 -11.02 15.33 6.28
N SER A 55 -11.57 14.11 6.29
CA SER A 55 -12.70 13.69 7.12
C SER A 55 -12.45 12.32 7.74
N ASN A 56 -13.06 12.06 8.90
CA ASN A 56 -13.08 10.75 9.56
C ASN A 56 -14.37 9.95 9.33
N LEU A 57 -15.25 10.40 8.41
CA LEU A 57 -16.47 9.69 8.03
C LEU A 57 -17.41 9.39 9.22
N THR A 58 -17.50 10.28 10.20
CA THR A 58 -18.37 10.07 11.38
C THR A 58 -19.83 10.42 11.12
N ASP A 59 -20.10 11.26 10.12
CA ASP A 59 -21.45 11.73 9.81
C ASP A 59 -21.99 11.14 8.50
N GLU A 60 -23.30 10.92 8.47
CA GLU A 60 -23.97 10.30 7.33
C GLU A 60 -23.88 11.13 6.05
N LYS A 61 -23.85 12.47 6.15
CA LYS A 61 -23.81 13.34 4.97
C LYS A 61 -22.51 13.12 4.21
N THR A 62 -21.38 13.15 4.92
CA THR A 62 -20.06 12.88 4.32
C THR A 62 -19.96 11.44 3.83
N GLN A 63 -20.48 10.46 4.59
CA GLN A 63 -20.50 9.08 4.11
C GLN A 63 -21.27 8.93 2.80
N LYS A 64 -22.44 9.58 2.66
CA LYS A 64 -23.24 9.57 1.42
C LYS A 64 -22.49 10.21 0.25
N GLU A 65 -21.87 11.37 0.44
CA GLU A 65 -21.03 12.03 -0.57
C GLU A 65 -19.92 11.07 -1.07
N VAL A 66 -19.16 10.50 -0.14
CA VAL A 66 -18.06 9.58 -0.48
C VAL A 66 -18.58 8.30 -1.12
N GLN A 67 -19.72 7.76 -0.67
CA GLN A 67 -20.34 6.59 -1.24
C GLN A 67 -20.75 6.81 -2.70
N GLU A 68 -21.32 7.98 -3.01
CA GLU A 68 -21.71 8.35 -4.38
C GLU A 68 -20.48 8.46 -5.29
N ILE A 69 -19.42 9.13 -4.85
CA ILE A 69 -18.16 9.24 -5.61
C ILE A 69 -17.57 7.85 -5.90
N LEU A 70 -17.47 6.99 -4.89
CA LEU A 70 -16.93 5.64 -5.05
C LEU A 70 -17.81 4.77 -5.96
N LYS A 71 -19.14 4.88 -5.85
CA LYS A 71 -20.09 4.21 -6.74
C LYS A 71 -19.93 4.66 -8.20
N ASN A 72 -19.82 5.96 -8.45
CA ASN A 72 -19.63 6.54 -9.79
C ASN A 72 -18.26 6.16 -10.40
N SER A 73 -17.32 5.79 -9.54
CA SER A 73 -16.00 5.26 -9.91
C SER A 73 -16.03 3.76 -10.25
N GLY A 74 -17.19 3.11 -10.16
CA GLY A 74 -17.40 1.73 -10.60
C GLY A 74 -17.28 0.68 -9.48
N ILE A 75 -17.11 1.08 -8.22
CA ILE A 75 -16.99 0.12 -7.11
C ILE A 75 -18.33 -0.58 -6.88
N ASN A 76 -18.29 -1.91 -6.77
CA ASN A 76 -19.46 -2.74 -6.51
C ASN A 76 -20.17 -2.34 -5.19
N SER A 77 -21.50 -2.31 -5.19
CA SER A 77 -22.31 -1.94 -4.02
C SER A 77 -22.05 -2.80 -2.79
N GLN A 78 -21.75 -4.10 -2.95
CA GLN A 78 -21.37 -4.98 -1.86
C GLN A 78 -20.05 -4.55 -1.20
N ASN A 79 -19.06 -4.14 -1.99
CA ASN A 79 -17.77 -3.67 -1.50
C ASN A 79 -17.92 -2.33 -0.76
N LEU A 80 -18.76 -1.43 -1.29
CA LEU A 80 -19.11 -0.19 -0.61
C LEU A 80 -19.79 -0.45 0.74
N ASN A 81 -20.77 -1.36 0.77
CA ASN A 81 -21.45 -1.73 2.01
C ASN A 81 -20.46 -2.29 3.05
N LEU A 82 -19.55 -3.17 2.64
CA LEU A 82 -18.50 -3.69 3.53
C LEU A 82 -17.55 -2.59 4.04
N PHE A 83 -17.16 -1.66 3.17
CA PHE A 83 -16.34 -0.51 3.56
C PHE A 83 -17.03 0.36 4.61
N PHE A 84 -18.26 0.83 4.35
CA PHE A 84 -18.98 1.69 5.31
C PHE A 84 -19.40 0.92 6.57
N GLN A 85 -19.68 -0.38 6.48
CA GLN A 85 -19.86 -1.22 7.66
C GLN A 85 -18.60 -1.25 8.53
N SER A 86 -17.42 -1.30 7.91
CA SER A 86 -16.13 -1.27 8.61
C SER A 86 -15.83 0.08 9.26
N VAL A 87 -16.13 1.18 8.57
CA VAL A 87 -16.07 2.55 9.11
C VAL A 87 -16.97 2.68 10.34
N ASN A 88 -18.25 2.33 10.20
CA ASN A 88 -19.24 2.46 11.27
C ASN A 88 -18.93 1.54 12.45
N TYR A 89 -18.42 0.34 12.19
CA TYR A 89 -17.95 -0.56 13.25
C TYR A 89 -16.82 0.09 14.06
N TYR A 90 -15.80 0.63 13.40
CA TYR A 90 -14.68 1.27 14.09
C TYR A 90 -15.11 2.52 14.87
N ASN A 91 -15.88 3.41 14.24
CA ASN A 91 -16.40 4.63 14.85
C ASN A 91 -17.22 4.33 16.11
N LYS A 92 -18.03 3.26 16.07
CA LYS A 92 -18.79 2.79 17.24
C LYS A 92 -17.88 2.23 18.34
N LYS A 93 -16.87 1.41 18.02
CA LYS A 93 -15.99 0.78 19.01
C LYS A 93 -15.05 1.76 19.70
N THR A 94 -14.67 2.81 18.99
CA THR A 94 -13.81 3.90 19.50
C THR A 94 -14.61 5.07 20.05
N GLU A 95 -15.95 4.98 20.08
CA GLU A 95 -16.84 6.04 20.56
C GLU A 95 -16.57 7.40 19.88
N ASN A 96 -16.10 7.37 18.62
CA ASN A 96 -15.63 8.52 17.86
C ASN A 96 -14.55 9.37 18.56
N LYS A 97 -13.73 8.75 19.41
CA LYS A 97 -12.68 9.44 20.17
C LYS A 97 -11.72 10.18 19.22
N ASP A 98 -11.63 11.50 19.43
CA ASP A 98 -10.79 12.45 18.71
C ASP A 98 -11.03 12.51 17.18
N LEU A 99 -12.15 11.98 16.70
CA LEU A 99 -12.53 12.05 15.30
C LEU A 99 -13.20 13.39 14.97
N ILE A 100 -13.00 13.87 13.75
CA ILE A 100 -13.79 14.98 13.20
C ILE A 100 -15.25 14.61 13.28
N LYS A 101 -16.09 15.44 13.91
CA LYS A 101 -17.51 15.12 14.17
C LYS A 101 -18.39 15.15 12.93
N SER A 102 -18.10 16.01 11.97
CA SER A 102 -18.86 16.12 10.72
C SER A 102 -18.07 16.84 9.64
N GLY A 103 -18.27 16.42 8.39
CA GLY A 103 -17.76 17.09 7.21
C GLY A 103 -16.26 16.89 7.01
N PHE A 104 -15.72 17.72 6.12
CA PHE A 104 -14.28 17.88 5.92
C PHE A 104 -13.77 19.08 6.71
N VAL A 105 -12.58 18.96 7.29
CA VAL A 105 -11.86 20.08 7.91
C VAL A 105 -10.54 20.28 7.17
N ASN A 106 -10.07 21.52 7.12
CA ASN A 106 -8.74 21.85 6.64
C ASN A 106 -7.79 22.01 7.83
N SER A 107 -6.73 21.22 7.88
CA SER A 107 -5.71 21.25 8.93
C SER A 107 -4.39 21.76 8.39
N GLN A 108 -3.72 22.64 9.14
CA GLN A 108 -2.35 23.07 8.87
C GLN A 108 -1.31 22.03 9.30
N ASN A 109 -1.71 21.07 10.13
CA ASN A 109 -0.92 19.87 10.37
C ASN A 109 -1.30 18.81 9.33
N ILE A 110 -0.38 18.51 8.41
CA ILE A 110 -0.61 17.52 7.35
C ILE A 110 -0.64 16.07 7.85
N ASN A 111 -0.21 15.81 9.09
CA ASN A 111 -0.33 14.52 9.76
C ASN A 111 -1.27 14.64 10.98
N PRO A 112 -2.59 14.43 10.79
CA PRO A 112 -3.54 14.44 11.90
C PRO A 112 -3.07 13.51 13.04
N THR A 113 -3.08 14.04 14.26
CA THR A 113 -2.67 13.31 15.48
C THR A 113 -3.90 12.85 16.24
N TYR A 114 -3.87 11.62 16.75
CA TYR A 114 -4.94 11.02 17.53
C TYR A 114 -4.37 10.47 18.85
N ASP A 115 -5.19 10.43 19.91
CA ASP A 115 -4.82 9.73 21.14
C ASP A 115 -4.95 8.21 20.93
N GLU A 116 -3.94 7.64 20.27
CA GLU A 116 -3.92 6.20 19.94
C GLU A 116 -4.01 5.31 21.18
N ALA A 117 -3.47 5.77 22.32
CA ALA A 117 -3.53 5.01 23.57
C ALA A 117 -4.96 4.92 24.11
N GLU A 118 -5.69 6.04 24.15
CA GLU A 118 -7.09 6.03 24.59
C GLU A 118 -7.99 5.33 23.57
N ILE A 119 -7.74 5.50 22.27
CA ILE A 119 -8.45 4.76 21.21
C ILE A 119 -8.24 3.26 21.37
N GLN A 120 -7.00 2.80 21.62
CA GLN A 120 -6.71 1.38 21.83
C GLN A 120 -7.41 0.86 23.08
N LYS A 121 -7.43 1.63 24.17
CA LYS A 121 -8.15 1.24 25.39
C LYS A 121 -9.66 1.09 25.16
N LEU A 122 -10.27 2.01 24.41
CA LEU A 122 -11.68 1.89 24.01
C LEU A 122 -11.89 0.68 23.11
N TRP A 123 -10.97 0.44 22.17
CA TRP A 123 -11.01 -0.73 21.29
C TRP A 123 -10.96 -2.03 22.09
N ASP A 124 -10.00 -2.21 22.98
CA ASP A 124 -9.83 -3.43 23.80
C ASP A 124 -11.02 -3.66 24.75
N LYS A 125 -11.58 -2.58 25.29
CA LYS A 125 -12.80 -2.64 26.10
C LYS A 125 -14.01 -3.09 25.28
N ASN A 126 -14.14 -2.59 24.05
CA ASN A 126 -15.34 -2.74 23.25
C ASN A 126 -15.24 -3.87 22.21
N SER A 127 -14.06 -4.43 21.94
CA SER A 127 -13.78 -5.45 20.92
C SER A 127 -13.00 -6.62 21.52
N SER A 128 -13.49 -7.85 21.33
CA SER A 128 -12.83 -9.05 21.84
C SER A 128 -12.13 -9.83 20.72
N ASN A 129 -10.84 -10.13 20.90
CA ASN A 129 -10.03 -10.98 20.01
C ASN A 129 -9.98 -10.54 18.54
N PHE A 130 -10.15 -9.25 18.26
CA PHE A 130 -10.13 -8.71 16.90
C PHE A 130 -9.34 -7.40 16.86
N ALA A 131 -8.23 -7.39 16.12
CA ALA A 131 -7.33 -6.24 16.01
C ALA A 131 -7.93 -5.05 15.24
N GLY A 132 -9.01 -5.24 14.49
CA GLY A 132 -9.54 -4.24 13.57
C GLY A 132 -9.11 -4.49 12.14
N PHE A 133 -9.47 -3.61 11.22
CA PHE A 133 -8.98 -3.65 9.83
C PHE A 133 -7.93 -2.57 9.61
N ASN A 134 -6.90 -2.90 8.84
CA ASN A 134 -5.78 -2.02 8.50
C ASN A 134 -5.87 -1.53 7.04
N CYS A 135 -4.86 -0.76 6.62
CA CYS A 135 -4.70 -0.23 5.26
C CYS A 135 -4.92 -1.29 4.17
N ARG A 136 -4.24 -2.44 4.25
CA ARG A 136 -4.29 -3.51 3.24
C ARG A 136 -5.69 -4.09 3.10
N ILE A 137 -6.32 -4.47 4.21
CA ILE A 137 -7.68 -5.02 4.21
C ILE A 137 -8.68 -4.00 3.66
N THR A 138 -8.57 -2.74 4.08
CA THR A 138 -9.45 -1.65 3.62
C THR A 138 -9.28 -1.38 2.12
N ALA A 139 -8.05 -1.21 1.65
CA ALA A 139 -7.77 -0.95 0.24
C ALA A 139 -8.22 -2.11 -0.64
N PHE A 140 -7.94 -3.36 -0.23
CA PHE A 140 -8.37 -4.53 -0.98
C PHE A 140 -9.89 -4.68 -1.04
N THR A 141 -10.60 -4.33 0.04
CA THR A 141 -12.07 -4.34 0.05
C THR A 141 -12.65 -3.49 -1.09
N LEU A 142 -12.04 -2.34 -1.36
CA LEU A 142 -12.46 -1.43 -2.44
C LEU A 142 -11.91 -1.85 -3.82
N MET A 143 -10.70 -2.41 -3.87
CA MET A 143 -9.96 -2.68 -5.12
C MET A 143 -10.13 -4.09 -5.70
N LYS A 144 -10.59 -5.09 -4.93
CA LYS A 144 -10.50 -6.52 -5.29
C LYS A 144 -11.15 -6.93 -6.62
N ASP A 145 -12.12 -6.17 -7.11
CA ASP A 145 -12.78 -6.43 -8.40
C ASP A 145 -11.99 -5.87 -9.60
N PHE A 146 -11.07 -4.94 -9.34
CA PHE A 146 -10.18 -4.33 -10.33
C PHE A 146 -8.80 -5.00 -10.38
N ILE A 147 -8.62 -6.09 -9.62
CA ILE A 147 -7.36 -6.82 -9.52
C ILE A 147 -7.59 -8.31 -9.79
N THR A 148 -6.81 -8.86 -10.70
CA THR A 148 -6.75 -10.30 -10.98
C THR A 148 -5.43 -10.87 -10.50
N THR A 149 -5.42 -12.15 -10.13
CA THR A 149 -4.22 -12.93 -9.77
C THR A 149 -4.36 -14.33 -10.36
N LYS A 150 -3.25 -15.00 -10.72
CA LYS A 150 -3.32 -16.34 -11.36
C LYS A 150 -2.79 -17.48 -10.49
N ASN A 151 -1.84 -17.21 -9.60
CA ASN A 151 -1.14 -18.23 -8.82
C ASN A 151 -1.46 -18.05 -7.35
N SER A 152 -2.03 -19.03 -6.65
CA SER A 152 -2.11 -18.96 -5.19
C SER A 152 -0.74 -19.24 -4.60
N LEU A 153 -0.20 -18.31 -3.81
CA LEU A 153 0.92 -18.64 -2.93
C LEU A 153 0.50 -19.77 -1.98
N LEU A 154 1.41 -20.72 -1.75
CA LEU A 154 1.17 -21.87 -0.86
C LEU A 154 1.04 -21.44 0.61
N LYS A 155 1.66 -20.32 0.99
CA LYS A 155 1.63 -19.73 2.32
C LYS A 155 1.67 -18.21 2.21
N SER A 156 0.97 -17.51 3.10
CA SER A 156 1.11 -16.07 3.24
C SER A 156 2.49 -15.72 3.76
N GLY A 157 3.05 -14.62 3.24
CA GLY A 157 4.26 -14.04 3.80
C GLY A 157 4.12 -13.63 5.27
N GLU A 158 5.24 -13.55 5.98
CA GLU A 158 5.26 -13.26 7.42
C GLU A 158 4.69 -11.87 7.73
N MET A 159 4.88 -10.92 6.81
CA MET A 159 4.37 -9.55 6.92
C MET A 159 2.85 -9.44 6.86
N LEU A 160 2.15 -10.54 6.55
CA LEU A 160 0.68 -10.64 6.52
C LEU A 160 0.08 -11.30 7.76
N PHE A 161 0.88 -11.73 8.73
CA PHE A 161 0.37 -12.46 9.91
C PHE A 161 -0.79 -11.74 10.60
N MET A 162 -0.63 -10.45 10.89
CA MET A 162 -1.67 -9.65 11.57
C MET A 162 -2.92 -9.45 10.71
N ASP A 163 -2.77 -9.35 9.38
CA ASP A 163 -3.91 -9.25 8.45
C ASP A 163 -4.72 -10.53 8.45
N MET A 164 -4.04 -11.69 8.39
CA MET A 164 -4.69 -12.99 8.36
C MET A 164 -5.38 -13.30 9.70
N GLU A 165 -4.74 -12.97 10.83
CA GLU A 165 -5.36 -13.09 12.16
C GLU A 165 -6.56 -12.13 12.32
N SER A 166 -6.47 -10.90 11.79
CA SER A 166 -7.61 -9.97 11.77
C SER A 166 -8.78 -10.52 10.94
N LEU A 167 -8.52 -11.00 9.72
CA LEU A 167 -9.55 -11.54 8.82
C LEU A 167 -10.21 -12.81 9.39
N LYS A 168 -9.46 -13.63 10.12
CA LYS A 168 -9.95 -14.83 10.80
C LYS A 168 -10.92 -14.50 11.93
N ASN A 169 -10.61 -13.45 12.70
CA ASN A 169 -11.41 -13.04 13.87
C ASN A 169 -12.39 -11.90 13.55
N ALA A 170 -12.58 -11.56 12.27
CA ALA A 170 -13.42 -10.47 11.85
C ALA A 170 -14.89 -10.68 12.28
N PRO A 171 -15.57 -9.64 12.79
CA PRO A 171 -16.96 -9.72 13.25
C PRO A 171 -17.96 -9.94 12.10
N PHE A 172 -17.53 -9.76 10.86
CA PHE A 172 -18.27 -10.05 9.64
C PHE A 172 -17.29 -10.45 8.54
N LYS A 173 -17.75 -11.24 7.57
CA LYS A 173 -16.91 -11.78 6.49
C LYS A 173 -16.71 -10.73 5.39
N LEU A 174 -15.45 -10.34 5.13
CA LEU A 174 -15.11 -9.45 4.02
C LEU A 174 -14.75 -10.23 2.74
N PHE A 175 -14.00 -11.33 2.91
CA PHE A 175 -13.40 -12.07 1.81
C PHE A 175 -13.82 -13.55 1.82
N SER A 176 -14.21 -14.04 0.65
CA SER A 176 -14.19 -15.45 0.29
C SER A 176 -12.77 -16.00 0.29
N GLU A 177 -12.63 -17.32 0.22
CA GLU A 177 -11.30 -17.95 0.21
C GLU A 177 -10.51 -17.57 -1.05
N THR A 178 -11.17 -17.47 -2.20
CA THR A 178 -10.55 -16.99 -3.44
C THR A 178 -10.06 -15.55 -3.32
N GLU A 179 -10.83 -14.68 -2.67
CA GLU A 179 -10.42 -13.29 -2.42
C GLU A 179 -9.27 -13.20 -1.41
N LYS A 180 -9.21 -14.08 -0.40
CA LYS A 180 -8.04 -14.17 0.49
C LYS A 180 -6.78 -14.60 -0.26
N ASN A 181 -6.89 -15.55 -1.19
CA ASN A 181 -5.74 -15.94 -2.02
C ASN A 181 -5.25 -14.77 -2.88
N LYS A 182 -6.18 -14.02 -3.50
CA LYS A 182 -5.84 -12.77 -4.21
C LYS A 182 -5.13 -11.76 -3.29
N PHE A 183 -5.65 -11.57 -2.08
CA PHE A 183 -5.06 -10.68 -1.07
C PHE A 183 -3.63 -11.09 -0.74
N VAL A 184 -3.40 -12.37 -0.45
CA VAL A 184 -2.08 -12.92 -0.13
C VAL A 184 -1.09 -12.74 -1.29
N ASN A 185 -1.52 -12.98 -2.53
CA ASN A 185 -0.67 -12.78 -3.70
C ASN A 185 -0.23 -11.33 -3.88
N LEU A 186 -1.16 -10.40 -3.64
CA LEU A 186 -0.93 -8.98 -3.82
C LEU A 186 0.03 -8.42 -2.77
N PHE A 187 -0.19 -8.75 -1.50
CA PHE A 187 0.47 -8.08 -0.37
C PHE A 187 1.62 -8.86 0.28
N SER A 188 1.86 -10.12 -0.06
CA SER A 188 3.01 -10.86 0.50
C SER A 188 4.31 -10.15 0.12
N GLU A 189 5.27 -10.13 1.04
CA GLU A 189 6.58 -9.53 0.82
C GLU A 189 7.28 -10.09 -0.43
N ILE A 190 8.18 -9.27 -0.97
CA ILE A 190 8.87 -9.50 -2.22
C ILE A 190 10.37 -9.55 -1.90
N PRO A 191 11.04 -10.72 -2.05
CA PRO A 191 12.49 -10.79 -1.93
C PRO A 191 13.15 -9.80 -2.89
N THR A 192 14.18 -9.11 -2.41
CA THR A 192 14.94 -8.15 -3.22
C THR A 192 16.43 -8.24 -2.92
N LYS A 193 17.24 -7.44 -3.60
CA LYS A 193 18.68 -7.34 -3.34
C LYS A 193 18.95 -6.18 -2.39
N ALA A 194 20.04 -6.22 -1.65
CA ALA A 194 20.53 -5.03 -0.95
C ALA A 194 20.80 -3.89 -1.96
N GLY A 195 20.59 -2.64 -1.54
CA GLY A 195 20.75 -1.48 -2.39
C GLY A 195 19.83 -0.33 -2.01
N LYS A 196 20.10 0.85 -2.58
CA LYS A 196 19.31 2.07 -2.36
C LYS A 196 18.59 2.56 -3.61
N ASP A 197 18.82 1.92 -4.75
CA ASP A 197 18.28 2.36 -6.03
C ASP A 197 16.82 1.92 -6.16
N VAL A 198 15.92 2.85 -5.89
CA VAL A 198 14.46 2.67 -6.00
C VAL A 198 14.06 2.10 -7.37
N SER A 199 14.74 2.45 -8.46
CA SER A 199 14.38 1.96 -9.80
C SER A 199 14.56 0.44 -9.93
N ILE A 200 15.59 -0.13 -9.30
CA ILE A 200 15.82 -1.57 -9.25
C ILE A 200 14.70 -2.26 -8.46
N HIS A 201 14.28 -1.66 -7.35
CA HIS A 201 13.23 -2.22 -6.50
C HIS A 201 11.84 -2.14 -7.15
N VAL A 202 11.52 -1.04 -7.83
CA VAL A 202 10.27 -0.90 -8.61
C VAL A 202 10.19 -2.00 -9.68
N GLU A 203 11.26 -2.20 -10.45
CA GLU A 203 11.29 -3.23 -11.48
C GLU A 203 11.16 -4.64 -10.88
N ASN A 204 11.77 -4.88 -9.72
CA ASN A 204 11.60 -6.14 -8.98
C ASN A 204 10.14 -6.37 -8.56
N VAL A 205 9.46 -5.35 -8.04
CA VAL A 205 8.03 -5.43 -7.69
C VAL A 205 7.20 -5.79 -8.93
N LYS A 206 7.41 -5.11 -10.06
CA LYS A 206 6.70 -5.38 -11.32
C LYS A 206 6.88 -6.81 -11.78
N ASN A 207 8.11 -7.32 -11.74
CA ASN A 207 8.41 -8.69 -12.15
C ASN A 207 7.74 -9.73 -11.24
N VAL A 208 7.84 -9.57 -9.92
CA VAL A 208 7.23 -10.51 -8.97
C VAL A 208 5.70 -10.45 -9.02
N TRP A 209 5.10 -9.27 -9.18
CA TRP A 209 3.66 -9.15 -9.40
C TRP A 209 3.20 -9.81 -10.71
N LYS A 210 3.96 -9.64 -11.80
CA LYS A 210 3.71 -10.34 -13.06
C LYS A 210 3.76 -11.86 -12.89
N GLU A 211 4.75 -12.38 -12.16
CA GLU A 211 4.87 -13.82 -11.85
C GLU A 211 3.71 -14.34 -10.99
N ARG A 212 3.22 -13.54 -10.04
CA ARG A 212 2.01 -13.85 -9.25
C ARG A 212 0.72 -13.68 -10.06
N GLY A 213 0.83 -13.15 -11.28
CA GLY A 213 -0.29 -12.86 -12.18
C GLY A 213 -1.14 -11.69 -11.71
N VAL A 214 -0.60 -10.80 -10.88
CA VAL A 214 -1.24 -9.57 -10.44
C VAL A 214 -1.38 -8.66 -11.66
N VAL A 215 -2.62 -8.36 -12.03
CA VAL A 215 -2.94 -7.39 -13.10
C VAL A 215 -4.04 -6.47 -12.61
N PHE A 216 -3.76 -5.17 -12.69
CA PHE A 216 -4.72 -4.10 -12.43
C PHE A 216 -5.52 -3.78 -13.69
N ASP A 217 -6.83 -3.56 -13.54
CA ASP A 217 -7.67 -3.12 -14.64
C ASP A 217 -7.30 -1.71 -15.08
N LYS A 218 -6.78 -1.60 -16.32
CA LYS A 218 -6.37 -0.32 -16.92
C LYS A 218 -7.55 0.61 -17.22
N ASN A 219 -8.77 0.09 -17.23
CA ASN A 219 -9.99 0.88 -17.43
C ASN A 219 -10.61 1.33 -16.09
N SER A 220 -10.04 0.93 -14.96
CA SER A 220 -10.48 1.37 -13.64
C SER A 220 -10.37 2.89 -13.50
N LYS A 221 -11.40 3.50 -12.91
CA LYS A 221 -11.38 4.92 -12.53
C LYS A 221 -10.67 5.16 -11.19
N ILE A 222 -10.33 4.10 -10.46
CA ILE A 222 -9.63 4.16 -9.17
C ILE A 222 -8.27 3.50 -9.28
N SER A 223 -7.34 3.89 -8.40
CA SER A 223 -6.01 3.29 -8.34
C SER A 223 -5.61 2.95 -6.92
N MET A 224 -4.85 1.87 -6.77
CA MET A 224 -4.24 1.51 -5.49
C MET A 224 -2.93 2.27 -5.33
N ILE A 225 -2.76 3.02 -4.25
CA ILE A 225 -1.53 3.74 -3.94
C ILE A 225 -0.80 2.99 -2.84
N SER A 226 0.37 2.46 -3.15
CA SER A 226 1.15 1.60 -2.24
C SER A 226 2.47 2.25 -1.89
N VAL A 227 2.74 2.40 -0.59
CA VAL A 227 4.05 2.81 -0.07
C VAL A 227 4.84 1.55 0.28
N PHE A 228 5.88 1.29 -0.50
CA PHE A 228 6.79 0.19 -0.29
C PHE A 228 7.93 0.59 0.65
N PHE A 229 8.25 -0.31 1.56
CA PHE A 229 9.40 -0.22 2.44
C PHE A 229 10.40 -1.31 2.06
N HIS A 230 11.67 -0.99 2.23
CA HIS A 230 12.77 -1.94 2.10
C HIS A 230 13.29 -2.29 3.49
N PHE A 231 13.06 -3.53 3.91
CA PHE A 231 13.52 -4.08 5.17
C PHE A 231 14.74 -4.97 4.94
N ASN A 232 15.70 -4.84 5.85
CA ASN A 232 16.93 -5.61 5.91
C ASN A 232 17.20 -5.89 7.40
N ASP A 233 16.99 -7.14 7.83
CA ASP A 233 17.32 -7.58 9.19
C ASP A 233 18.77 -8.09 9.26
N GLU A 234 19.14 -8.88 8.25
CA GLU A 234 20.51 -9.35 8.01
C GLU A 234 20.97 -8.92 6.61
N PRO A 235 22.28 -8.76 6.34
CA PRO A 235 22.79 -8.36 5.03
C PRO A 235 22.26 -9.19 3.87
N GLU A 236 22.01 -10.48 4.11
CA GLU A 236 21.52 -11.46 3.15
C GLU A 236 20.01 -11.45 2.96
N GLU A 237 19.25 -10.97 3.95
CA GLU A 237 17.78 -10.99 3.95
C GLU A 237 17.21 -9.60 3.64
N ASN A 238 16.83 -9.40 2.38
CA ASN A 238 16.26 -8.15 1.90
C ASN A 238 14.86 -8.38 1.34
N ILE A 239 13.88 -7.67 1.86
CA ILE A 239 12.50 -7.75 1.39
C ILE A 239 11.93 -6.35 1.11
N LEU A 240 11.02 -6.30 0.14
CA LEU A 240 10.11 -5.20 -0.09
C LEU A 240 8.74 -5.60 0.41
N PHE A 241 8.07 -4.71 1.13
CA PHE A 241 6.69 -4.94 1.54
C PHE A 241 5.90 -3.63 1.51
N ILE A 242 4.59 -3.75 1.32
CA ILE A 242 3.68 -2.61 1.40
C ILE A 242 3.45 -2.29 2.87
N GLY A 243 4.08 -1.22 3.35
CA GLY A 243 3.88 -0.74 4.73
C GLY A 243 2.67 0.19 4.87
N HIS A 244 2.23 0.80 3.77
CA HIS A 244 0.96 1.53 3.72
C HIS A 244 0.30 1.44 2.35
N VAL A 245 -1.03 1.45 2.32
CA VAL A 245 -1.81 1.45 1.09
C VAL A 245 -3.15 2.15 1.26
N GLY A 246 -3.59 2.84 0.20
CA GLY A 246 -4.92 3.42 0.11
C GLY A 246 -5.47 3.41 -1.31
N VAL A 247 -6.64 3.99 -1.50
CA VAL A 247 -7.33 4.04 -2.80
C VAL A 247 -7.46 5.49 -3.25
N LEU A 248 -6.97 5.79 -4.45
CA LEU A 248 -7.06 7.09 -5.09
C LEU A 248 -8.23 7.10 -6.07
N VAL A 249 -9.03 8.15 -5.99
CA VAL A 249 -10.19 8.41 -6.85
C VAL A 249 -10.05 9.81 -7.44
N PRO A 250 -9.83 9.96 -8.75
CA PRO A 250 -9.95 11.24 -9.42
C PRO A 250 -11.39 11.75 -9.39
N GLU A 251 -11.58 12.99 -8.96
CA GLU A 251 -12.87 13.70 -9.00
C GLU A 251 -13.04 14.42 -10.34
N GLU A 252 -14.28 14.78 -10.68
CA GLU A 252 -14.62 15.42 -11.97
C GLU A 252 -13.94 16.78 -12.17
N ASP A 253 -13.64 17.49 -11.08
CA ASP A 253 -12.95 18.79 -11.10
C ASP A 253 -11.42 18.67 -11.22
N GLY A 254 -10.91 17.45 -11.40
CA GLY A 254 -9.48 17.15 -11.52
C GLY A 254 -8.74 17.01 -10.20
N LYS A 255 -9.40 17.22 -9.05
CA LYS A 255 -8.85 16.90 -7.73
C LYS A 255 -8.84 15.39 -7.50
N LEU A 256 -8.21 15.00 -6.40
CA LEU A 256 -8.05 13.60 -6.02
C LEU A 256 -8.58 13.40 -4.61
N MET A 257 -9.45 12.40 -4.46
CA MET A 257 -9.87 11.87 -3.17
C MET A 257 -9.05 10.62 -2.85
N PHE A 258 -8.43 10.59 -1.69
CA PHE A 258 -7.64 9.45 -1.20
C PHE A 258 -8.29 8.85 0.03
N ILE A 259 -8.58 7.55 -0.02
CA ILE A 259 -9.23 6.80 1.05
C ILE A 259 -8.18 5.91 1.70
N GLU A 260 -8.02 6.03 3.00
CA GLU A 260 -7.04 5.23 3.74
C GLU A 260 -7.51 4.82 5.12
N LYS A 261 -6.79 3.83 5.66
CA LYS A 261 -6.86 3.39 7.05
C LYS A 261 -5.43 3.22 7.52
N LEU A 262 -4.91 4.17 8.30
CA LEU A 262 -3.47 4.27 8.51
C LEU A 262 -2.84 3.09 9.28
N ALA A 263 -3.55 2.58 10.29
CA ALA A 263 -3.14 1.43 11.10
C ALA A 263 -4.41 0.77 11.66
N PHE A 264 -4.29 -0.32 12.44
CA PHE A 264 -5.43 -0.97 13.08
C PHE A 264 -6.20 -0.01 14.02
N GLN A 265 -5.45 0.71 14.85
CA GLN A 265 -5.97 1.63 15.85
C GLN A 265 -6.25 3.04 15.32
N GLN A 266 -5.64 3.46 14.21
CA GLN A 266 -5.86 4.80 13.65
C GLN A 266 -7.13 4.86 12.79
N PRO A 267 -7.81 6.00 12.70
CA PRO A 267 -9.13 6.06 12.06
C PRO A 267 -9.11 5.90 10.54
N TYR A 268 -10.29 5.63 10.00
CA TYR A 268 -10.53 5.80 8.57
C TYR A 268 -10.44 7.28 8.21
N GLN A 269 -9.87 7.56 7.05
CA GLN A 269 -9.70 8.92 6.55
C GLN A 269 -10.04 8.99 5.07
N VAL A 270 -10.64 10.12 4.70
CA VAL A 270 -10.77 10.56 3.31
C VAL A 270 -10.08 11.91 3.21
N LEU A 271 -9.07 11.99 2.36
CA LEU A 271 -8.24 13.17 2.16
C LEU A 271 -8.43 13.72 0.75
N LYS A 272 -8.36 15.03 0.59
CA LYS A 272 -8.45 15.70 -0.72
C LYS A 272 -7.13 16.34 -1.10
N PHE A 273 -6.71 16.12 -2.34
CA PHE A 273 -5.48 16.64 -2.93
C PHE A 273 -5.76 17.30 -4.28
N ASN A 274 -4.99 18.32 -4.64
CA ASN A 274 -5.09 18.94 -5.98
C ASN A 274 -4.44 18.09 -7.06
N ASN A 275 -3.44 17.27 -6.71
CA ASN A 275 -2.67 16.47 -7.66
C ASN A 275 -1.85 15.37 -6.93
N ARG A 276 -1.21 14.49 -7.71
CA ARG A 276 -0.39 13.37 -7.20
C ARG A 276 0.88 13.82 -6.49
N THR A 277 1.38 15.02 -6.76
CA THR A 277 2.54 15.58 -6.05
C THR A 277 2.18 15.92 -4.60
N GLU A 278 1.00 16.48 -4.35
CA GLU A 278 0.53 16.71 -2.97
C GLU A 278 0.30 15.39 -2.21
N LEU A 279 -0.25 14.37 -2.88
CA LEU A 279 -0.38 13.02 -2.32
C LEU A 279 1.00 12.44 -1.98
N ASN A 280 1.98 12.56 -2.89
CA ASN A 280 3.36 12.14 -2.63
C ASN A 280 3.91 12.85 -1.39
N ASP A 281 3.77 14.18 -1.32
CA ASP A 281 4.29 14.97 -0.21
C ASP A 281 3.71 14.51 1.12
N TYR A 282 2.39 14.27 1.18
CA TYR A 282 1.72 13.72 2.36
C TYR A 282 2.32 12.37 2.79
N LEU A 283 2.39 11.41 1.86
CA LEU A 283 2.88 10.06 2.16
C LEU A 283 4.37 10.06 2.52
N MET A 284 5.20 10.81 1.80
CA MET A 284 6.64 10.88 2.07
C MET A 284 6.93 11.68 3.34
N ASN A 285 6.10 12.67 3.71
CA ASN A 285 6.22 13.32 5.01
C ASN A 285 6.11 12.32 6.16
N LYS A 286 5.21 11.35 6.00
CA LYS A 286 4.86 10.37 7.01
C LYS A 286 5.84 9.20 7.08
N TYR A 287 6.33 8.75 5.93
CA TYR A 287 7.05 7.49 5.82
C TYR A 287 8.54 7.62 5.50
N ASP A 288 8.97 8.67 4.79
CA ASP A 288 10.38 8.95 4.50
C ASP A 288 10.94 9.89 5.58
N THR A 289 11.19 9.34 6.77
CA THR A 289 11.62 10.08 7.97
C THR A 289 12.94 9.56 8.58
N ALA A 290 13.44 8.43 8.09
CA ALA A 290 14.63 7.79 8.62
C ALA A 290 15.91 8.27 7.90
N TRP A 291 17.02 8.29 8.65
CA TRP A 291 18.30 8.83 8.22
C TRP A 291 19.35 7.74 8.05
N GLY A 292 20.27 7.90 7.09
CA GLY A 292 21.44 7.03 6.95
C GLY A 292 21.16 5.56 6.64
N GLN A 293 19.93 5.21 6.21
CA GLN A 293 19.54 3.82 5.95
C GLN A 293 20.40 3.19 4.86
N GLN A 294 20.74 1.91 5.02
CA GLN A 294 21.43 1.12 4.00
C GLN A 294 20.47 0.58 2.94
N THR A 295 19.17 0.58 3.24
CA THR A 295 18.08 0.23 2.35
C THR A 295 17.63 1.41 1.49
N ALA A 296 16.85 1.13 0.46
CA ALA A 296 16.20 2.17 -0.31
C ALA A 296 15.21 2.98 0.54
N LYS A 297 15.10 4.27 0.23
CA LYS A 297 14.02 5.11 0.77
C LYS A 297 12.67 4.51 0.38
N PRO A 298 11.61 4.75 1.18
CA PRO A 298 10.27 4.37 0.78
C PRO A 298 9.91 4.93 -0.60
N PHE A 299 9.18 4.14 -1.38
CA PHE A 299 8.73 4.55 -2.71
C PHE A 299 7.24 4.26 -2.90
N ILE A 300 6.62 5.07 -3.75
CA ILE A 300 5.16 5.04 -3.92
C ILE A 300 4.84 4.52 -5.31
N MET A 301 4.02 3.47 -5.38
CA MET A 301 3.48 2.96 -6.64
C MET A 301 1.98 3.30 -6.74
N GLU A 302 1.55 3.67 -7.94
CA GLU A 302 0.15 3.74 -8.33
C GLU A 302 -0.14 2.53 -9.22
N ASN A 303 -0.93 1.60 -8.69
CA ASN A 303 -1.05 0.25 -9.24
C ASN A 303 0.34 -0.39 -9.39
N ASP A 304 0.70 -0.83 -10.61
CA ASP A 304 1.96 -1.48 -10.97
C ASP A 304 3.03 -0.53 -11.52
N GLU A 305 2.85 0.79 -11.41
CA GLU A 305 3.81 1.78 -11.88
C GLU A 305 4.26 2.71 -10.75
N LEU A 306 5.49 3.25 -10.86
CA LEU A 306 5.95 4.29 -9.94
C LEU A 306 5.02 5.52 -10.03
N LEU A 307 4.61 6.06 -8.88
CA LEU A 307 3.72 7.22 -8.82
C LEU A 307 4.29 8.37 -9.66
N LYS A 308 3.47 8.92 -10.56
CA LYS A 308 3.86 10.08 -11.35
C LYS A 308 4.14 11.27 -10.42
N GLY A 309 5.33 11.84 -10.54
CA GLY A 309 5.78 12.92 -9.66
C GLY A 309 6.33 12.45 -8.31
N TYR A 310 6.66 11.15 -8.18
CA TYR A 310 7.38 10.63 -7.03
C TYR A 310 8.64 11.46 -6.73
N ARG A 311 8.78 11.85 -5.46
CA ARG A 311 9.97 12.53 -4.94
C ARG A 311 10.15 12.20 -3.46
N GLY A 312 11.40 12.10 -3.02
CA GLY A 312 11.73 11.96 -1.60
C GLY A 312 11.19 13.11 -0.76
N ASN A 313 11.07 12.90 0.55
CA ASN A 313 10.72 13.97 1.48
C ASN A 313 11.85 15.02 1.46
N PRO A 314 11.58 16.27 1.02
CA PRO A 314 12.61 17.31 0.95
C PRO A 314 13.13 17.70 2.34
N ASN A 315 12.36 17.43 3.41
CA ASN A 315 12.78 17.64 4.78
C ASN A 315 13.66 16.49 5.31
N ASN A 316 13.76 15.37 4.58
CA ASN A 316 14.54 14.18 4.93
C ASN A 316 15.91 14.14 4.19
N ASN A 317 16.56 15.30 4.02
CA ASN A 317 17.88 15.45 3.36
C ASN A 317 19.00 15.99 4.29
N LYS A 318 18.82 16.00 5.61
CA LYS A 318 19.83 16.35 6.62
C LYS A 318 20.57 15.14 7.19
#